data_AF-A0A2G2MYH5-F1
#
_entry.id   AF-A0A2G2MYH5-F1
#
_cell.length_a   1.000
_cell.length_b   1.000
_cell.length_c   1.000
_cell.angle_alpha   90.00
_cell.angle_beta   90.00
_cell.angle_gamma   90.00
#
_symmetry.space_group_name_H-M   'P 1'
#
loop_
_entity.id
_entity.type
_entity.pdbx_description
1 polymer ?
#
loop_
_entity_poly.entity_id
_entity_poly.type
_entity_poly.pdbx_seq_one_letter_code
_entity_poly.pdbx_strand_id
1 'polypeptide(L)'
;MIEFQDVMSRVKEILLKENKKEKIRDRDIADSLDLDPQYFAVIKRRKKIPYEHLAYFCKKHYISLNWILLEQKPQHLKTIS
;
A
#
# COMPACT_ATOMS: atom_id res chain seq x y z
N MET A 1 14.73 3.46 7.04
CA MET A 1 13.63 2.78 7.75
C MET A 1 12.39 2.91 6.87
N ILE A 2 11.48 1.93 6.85
CA ILE A 2 10.25 2.06 6.06
C ILE A 2 9.27 2.94 6.85
N GLU A 3 8.88 4.07 6.27
CA GLU A 3 7.99 5.03 6.93
C GLU A 3 6.52 4.79 6.55
N PHE A 4 5.64 4.78 7.55
CA PHE A 4 4.21 4.56 7.34
C PHE A 4 3.60 5.55 6.33
N GLN A 5 3.96 6.84 6.41
CA GLN A 5 3.38 7.87 5.54
C GLN A 5 3.75 7.64 4.07
N ASP A 6 4.99 7.26 3.79
CA ASP A 6 5.46 7.02 2.42
C ASP A 6 4.74 5.81 1.82
N VAL A 7 4.61 4.72 2.59
CA VAL A 7 3.87 3.53 2.17
C VAL A 7 2.41 3.86 1.88
N MET A 8 1.73 4.60 2.77
CA MET A 8 0.34 4.99 2.54
C MET A 8 0.17 5.99 1.39
N SER A 9 1.17 6.84 1.12
CA SER A 9 1.17 7.73 -0.05
C SER A 9 1.17 6.94 -1.35
N ARG A 10 2.01 5.91 -1.45
CA ARG A 10 2.05 5.04 -2.65
C ARG A 10 0.76 4.24 -2.82
N VAL A 11 0.16 3.72 -1.74
CA VAL A 11 -1.18 3.11 -1.79
C VAL A 11 -2.21 4.10 -2.33
N LYS A 12 -2.20 5.33 -1.83
CA LYS A 12 -3.10 6.40 -2.28
C LYS A 12 -2.92 6.74 -3.77
N GLU A 13 -1.68 6.82 -4.26
CA GLU A 13 -1.39 7.07 -5.67
C GLU A 13 -1.99 6.00 -6.60
N ILE A 14 -1.93 4.73 -6.19
CA ILE A 14 -2.53 3.62 -6.95
C ILE A 14 -4.06 3.80 -7.00
N LEU A 15 -4.69 4.05 -5.85
CA LEU A 15 -6.13 4.24 -5.76
C LEU A 15 -6.63 5.45 -6.56
N LEU A 16 -5.85 6.54 -6.62
CA LEU A 16 -6.17 7.71 -7.45
C LEU A 16 -6.16 7.35 -8.94
N LYS A 17 -5.17 6.57 -9.39
CA LYS A 17 -5.04 6.16 -10.80
C LYS A 17 -6.19 5.24 -11.23
N GLU A 18 -6.65 4.36 -10.36
CA GLU A 18 -7.70 3.39 -10.70
C GLU A 18 -9.13 3.96 -10.59
N ASN A 19 -9.44 4.67 -9.50
CA ASN A 19 -10.82 4.98 -9.16
C ASN A 19 -11.37 6.27 -9.80
N LYS A 20 -10.56 7.00 -10.59
CA LYS A 20 -10.89 8.34 -11.13
C LYS A 20 -11.48 9.31 -10.08
N LYS A 21 -11.16 9.10 -8.80
CA LYS A 21 -11.59 9.98 -7.70
C LYS A 21 -10.61 11.14 -7.58
N GLU A 22 -11.13 12.33 -7.34
CA GLU A 22 -10.31 13.53 -7.08
C GLU A 22 -9.54 13.45 -5.75
N LYS A 23 -10.07 12.70 -4.78
CA LYS A 23 -9.48 12.56 -3.44
C LYS A 23 -9.77 11.19 -2.82
N ILE A 24 -8.72 10.61 -2.25
CA ILE A 24 -8.77 9.39 -1.42
C ILE A 24 -8.69 9.79 0.05
N ARG A 25 -9.65 9.29 0.85
CA ARG A 25 -9.71 9.48 2.31
C ARG A 25 -9.11 8.28 3.03
N ASP A 26 -8.85 8.41 4.33
CA ASP A 26 -8.35 7.32 5.17
C ASP A 26 -9.26 6.08 5.12
N ARG A 27 -10.58 6.28 5.05
CA ARG A 27 -11.55 5.18 4.89
C ARG A 27 -11.36 4.43 3.57
N ASP A 28 -11.13 5.13 2.46
CA ASP A 28 -10.87 4.47 1.16
C ASP A 28 -9.58 3.62 1.23
N ILE A 29 -8.56 4.09 1.96
CA ILE A 29 -7.32 3.33 2.19
C ILE A 29 -7.61 2.10 3.05
N ALA A 30 -8.32 2.25 4.16
CA ALA A 30 -8.70 1.14 5.03
C ALA A 30 -9.48 0.07 4.26
N ASP A 31 -10.53 0.46 3.54
CA ASP A 31 -11.37 -0.44 2.74
C ASP A 31 -10.52 -1.15 1.65
N SER A 32 -9.59 -0.45 1.00
CA SER A 32 -8.72 -1.06 -0.03
C SER A 32 -7.73 -2.09 0.51
N LEU A 33 -7.32 -1.92 1.77
CA LEU A 33 -6.43 -2.82 2.47
C LEU A 33 -7.19 -3.90 3.24
N ASP A 34 -8.52 -4.00 3.09
CA ASP A 34 -9.37 -4.92 3.85
C ASP A 34 -9.20 -4.76 5.37
N LEU A 35 -9.12 -3.50 5.82
CA LEU A 35 -8.98 -3.12 7.21
C LEU A 35 -10.25 -2.43 7.70
N ASP A 36 -10.63 -2.74 8.94
CA ASP A 36 -11.59 -1.93 9.66
C ASP A 36 -11.09 -0.46 9.80
N PRO A 37 -11.91 0.56 9.50
CA PRO A 37 -11.48 1.96 9.58
C PRO A 37 -11.01 2.42 10.96
N GLN A 38 -11.60 1.92 12.05
CA GLN A 38 -11.17 2.21 13.41
C GLN A 38 -9.80 1.58 13.67
N TYR A 39 -9.59 0.33 13.23
CA TYR A 39 -8.28 -0.31 13.32
C TYR A 39 -7.22 0.43 12.50
N PHE A 40 -7.55 0.88 11.28
CA PHE A 40 -6.65 1.70 10.45
C PHE A 40 -6.21 2.98 11.18
N ALA A 41 -7.15 3.69 11.82
CA ALA A 41 -6.84 4.90 12.60
C ALA A 41 -5.84 4.62 13.74
N VAL A 42 -5.98 3.47 14.42
CA VAL A 42 -5.05 3.04 15.49
C VAL A 42 -3.64 2.78 14.94
N ILE A 43 -3.51 2.00 13.87
CA ILE A 43 -2.18 1.69 13.30
C ILE A 43 -1.53 2.92 12.67
N LYS A 44 -2.31 3.82 12.06
CA LYS A 44 -1.83 5.11 11.53
C LYS A 44 -1.22 5.97 12.63
N ARG A 45 -1.91 6.12 13.76
CA ARG A 45 -1.39 6.86 14.93
C ARG A 45 -0.11 6.23 15.48
N ARG A 46 -0.03 4.90 15.48
CA ARG A 46 1.15 4.14 15.93
C ARG A 46 2.24 3.99 14.86
N LYS A 47 2.04 4.53 13.65
CA LYS A 47 2.92 4.35 12.49
C LYS A 47 3.24 2.88 12.19
N LYS A 48 2.31 1.95 12.47
CA LYS A 48 2.48 0.51 12.25
C LYS A 48 2.08 0.15 10.82
N ILE A 49 2.96 -0.56 10.12
CA ILE A 49 2.74 -1.01 8.74
C ILE A 49 1.97 -2.34 8.74
N PRO A 50 0.82 -2.44 8.06
CA PRO A 50 0.05 -3.67 7.94
C PRO A 50 0.58 -4.53 6.78
N TYR A 51 1.76 -5.15 6.97
CA TYR A 51 2.50 -5.84 5.89
C TYR A 51 1.70 -6.90 5.13
N GLU A 52 0.93 -7.73 5.82
CA GLU A 52 0.10 -8.77 5.19
C GLU A 52 -0.99 -8.18 4.28
N HIS A 53 -1.68 -7.15 4.76
CA HIS A 53 -2.75 -6.48 4.01
C HIS A 53 -2.19 -5.76 2.78
N LEU A 54 -0.98 -5.17 2.91
CA LEU A 54 -0.26 -4.62 1.78
C LEU A 54 0.14 -5.69 0.76
N ALA A 55 0.50 -6.90 1.18
CA ALA A 55 0.83 -7.98 0.26
C ALA A 55 -0.41 -8.44 -0.54
N TYR A 56 -1.57 -8.57 0.10
CA TYR A 56 -2.83 -8.88 -0.59
C TYR A 56 -3.27 -7.76 -1.53
N PHE A 57 -3.14 -6.50 -1.11
CA PHE A 57 -3.36 -5.34 -1.96
C PHE A 57 -2.44 -5.37 -3.19
N CYS A 58 -1.13 -5.56 -3.00
CA CYS A 58 -0.17 -5.68 -4.09
C CYS A 58 -0.52 -6.79 -5.08
N LYS A 59 -0.95 -7.96 -4.58
CA LYS A 59 -1.43 -9.06 -5.42
C LYS A 59 -2.66 -8.67 -6.25
N LYS A 60 -3.65 -8.01 -5.62
CA LYS A 60 -4.90 -7.58 -6.28
C LYS A 60 -4.65 -6.55 -7.39
N HIS A 61 -3.71 -5.64 -7.17
CA HIS A 61 -3.42 -4.51 -8.06
C HIS A 61 -2.25 -4.78 -9.03
N TYR A 62 -1.66 -5.98 -9.01
CA TYR A 62 -0.49 -6.36 -9.81
C TYR A 62 0.74 -5.45 -9.58
N ILE A 63 1.02 -5.13 -8.32
CA ILE A 63 2.09 -4.21 -7.90
C ILE A 63 3.14 -4.95 -7.08
N SER A 64 4.40 -4.55 -7.24
CA SER A 64 5.50 -5.06 -6.42
C SER A 64 5.41 -4.54 -4.98
N LEU A 65 5.41 -5.45 -4.00
CA LEU A 65 5.48 -5.07 -2.59
C LEU A 65 6.75 -4.28 -2.27
N ASN A 66 7.88 -4.60 -2.92
CA ASN A 66 9.13 -3.84 -2.76
C ASN A 66 8.99 -2.40 -3.27
N TRP A 67 8.20 -2.18 -4.32
CA TRP A 67 7.95 -0.82 -4.80
C TRP A 67 7.12 -0.03 -3.79
N ILE A 68 6.07 -0.64 -3.22
CA ILE A 68 5.24 -0.01 -2.17
C ILE A 68 6.07 0.34 -0.93
N LEU A 69 6.92 -0.58 -0.47
CA LEU A 69 7.68 -0.42 0.77
C LEU A 69 8.93 0.45 0.63
N LEU A 70 9.64 0.34 -0.50
CA LEU A 70 11.00 0.86 -0.67
C LEU A 70 11.19 1.76 -1.90
N GLU A 71 10.12 2.01 -2.68
CA GLU A 71 10.20 2.70 -3.98
C GLU A 71 11.11 2.00 -5.01
N GLN A 72 11.46 0.75 -4.74
CA GLN A 72 12.35 0.00 -5.60
C GLN A 72 11.59 -0.51 -6.81
N LYS A 73 12.01 -0.12 -8.01
CA LYS A 73 11.50 -0.69 -9.25
C LYS A 73 11.78 -2.20 -9.27
N PRO A 74 10.83 -3.03 -9.75
CA PRO A 74 11.06 -4.46 -9.88
C PRO A 74 12.31 -4.70 -10.73
N GLN A 75 13.29 -5.37 -10.15
CA GLN A 75 14.46 -5.84 -10.88
C GLN A 75 14.10 -7.22 -11.46
N HIS A 76 14.54 -7.50 -12.69
CA HIS A 76 14.33 -8.81 -13.28
C HIS A 76 14.95 -9.88 -12.39
N LEU A 77 14.18 -10.94 -12.09
CA LEU A 77 14.75 -12.17 -11.59
C LEU A 77 15.73 -12.63 -12.66
N LYS A 78 17.04 -12.61 -12.35
CA LYS A 78 17.99 -13.38 -13.15
C LYS A 78 17.57 -14.83 -12.98
N THR A 79 17.00 -15.43 -14.01
CA THR A 79 16.84 -16.88 -14.06
C THR A 79 18.22 -17.45 -13.81
N ILE A 80 18.40 -18.16 -12.69
CA ILE A 80 19.61 -18.94 -12.47
C ILE A 80 19.46 -20.11 -13.43
N SER A 81 20.05 -19.96 -14.62
CA SER A 81 20.25 -21.04 -15.59
C SER A 81 21.25 -22.05 -15.05
#